data_AF-A0AAV8ZU63-F1
#
_entry.id   AF-A0AAV8ZU63-F1
#
_cell.length_a   1.000
_cell.length_b   1.000
_cell.length_c   1.000
_cell.angle_alpha   90.00
_cell.angle_beta   90.00
_cell.angle_gamma   90.00
#
_symmetry.space_group_name_H-M   'P 1'
#
loop_
_entity.id
_entity.type
_entity.pdbx_description
1 polymer ?
#
loop_
_entity_poly.entity_id
_entity_poly.type
_entity_poly.pdbx_seq_one_letter_code
_entity_poly.pdbx_strand_id
1 'polypeptide(L)'
;MRTKLRTRLLNDRVEIIIGKYIVSSNHLFELIDVVSKDKHLLTKSHLKSDDKMNFDAVEKMVSEKVQVSLSCVPNSEGTTAYLKITQLILDAFLKKDLDT
;
A
#
# COMPACT_ATOMS: atom_id res chain seq x y z
N MET A 1 5.75 12.32 5.48
CA MET A 1 4.86 11.30 6.10
C MET A 1 4.61 10.13 5.14
N ARG A 2 4.21 10.39 3.88
CA ARG A 2 3.94 9.37 2.86
C ARG A 2 5.07 8.34 2.66
N THR A 3 6.31 8.81 2.57
CA THR A 3 7.49 7.94 2.41
C THR A 3 7.78 7.07 3.64
N LYS A 4 7.52 7.56 4.87
CA LYS A 4 7.73 6.76 6.09
C LYS A 4 6.81 5.53 6.17
N LEU A 5 5.56 5.65 5.73
CA LEU A 5 4.58 4.56 5.74
C LEU A 5 4.92 3.50 4.69
N ARG A 6 5.39 3.92 3.51
CA ARG A 6 5.93 3.01 2.48
C ARG A 6 7.24 2.35 2.92
N THR A 7 8.20 3.10 3.46
CA THR A 7 9.46 2.53 3.96
C THR A 7 9.23 1.53 5.08
N ARG A 8 8.23 1.74 5.96
CA ARG A 8 7.87 0.75 6.98
C ARG A 8 7.26 -0.51 6.37
N LEU A 9 6.37 -0.39 5.39
CA LEU A 9 5.76 -1.54 4.72
C LEU A 9 6.78 -2.37 3.91
N LEU A 10 7.75 -1.71 3.28
CA LEU A 10 8.80 -2.35 2.47
C LEU A 10 10.05 -2.74 3.27
N ASN A 11 10.04 -2.57 4.60
CA ASN A 11 11.17 -2.94 5.44
C ASN A 11 10.89 -4.29 6.10
N ASP A 12 11.57 -5.32 5.60
CA ASP A 12 11.44 -6.70 6.07
C ASP A 12 11.87 -6.90 7.54
N ARG A 13 12.49 -5.89 8.17
CA ARG A 13 12.84 -5.91 9.60
C ARG A 13 11.72 -5.41 10.51
N VAL A 14 10.63 -4.91 9.96
CA VAL A 14 9.52 -4.33 10.73
C VAL A 14 8.28 -5.16 10.51
N GLU A 15 7.88 -5.92 11.53
CA GLU A 15 6.58 -6.58 11.53
C GLU A 15 5.49 -5.56 11.90
N ILE A 16 4.48 -5.47 11.04
CA ILE A 16 3.30 -4.66 11.27
C ILE A 16 2.13 -5.61 11.49
N ILE A 17 1.54 -5.53 12.68
CA ILE A 17 0.41 -6.37 13.09
C ILE A 17 -0.83 -5.49 13.23
N ILE A 18 -1.93 -5.88 12.57
CA ILE A 18 -3.24 -5.23 12.70
C ILE A 18 -4.22 -6.25 13.24
N GLY A 19 -4.53 -6.14 14.54
CA GLY A 19 -5.36 -7.11 15.25
C GLY A 19 -4.71 -8.49 15.24
N LYS A 20 -5.32 -9.44 14.51
CA LYS A 20 -4.80 -10.81 14.33
C LYS A 20 -4.07 -11.04 13.00
N TYR A 21 -3.95 -10.00 12.16
CA TYR A 21 -3.39 -10.13 10.81
C TYR A 21 -1.99 -9.54 10.72
N ILE A 22 -1.14 -10.20 9.94
CA ILE A 22 0.22 -9.75 9.64
C ILE A 22 0.20 -9.01 8.29
N VAL A 23 0.74 -7.80 8.28
CA VAL A 23 0.90 -7.00 7.07
C VAL A 23 2.19 -7.39 6.38
N SER A 24 2.15 -7.59 5.06
CA SER A 24 3.33 -7.96 4.28
C SER A 24 3.36 -7.26 2.93
N SER A 25 4.55 -6.79 2.55
CA SER A 25 4.85 -6.31 1.20
C SER A 25 4.74 -7.43 0.15
N ASN A 26 4.92 -8.69 0.55
CA ASN A 26 4.83 -9.85 -0.34
C ASN A 26 3.45 -9.96 -0.98
N HIS A 27 2.37 -9.62 -0.27
CA HIS A 27 1.03 -9.62 -0.86
C HIS A 27 0.91 -8.65 -2.04
N LEU A 28 1.66 -7.55 -2.06
CA LEU A 28 1.70 -6.62 -3.20
C LEU A 28 2.55 -7.16 -4.35
N PHE A 29 3.59 -7.94 -4.07
CA PHE A 29 4.35 -8.64 -5.11
C PHE A 29 3.51 -9.74 -5.75
N GLU A 30 2.84 -10.55 -4.93
CA GLU A 30 1.89 -11.58 -5.38
C GLU A 30 0.75 -10.98 -6.20
N LEU A 31 0.21 -9.83 -5.78
CA LEU A 31 -0.81 -9.13 -6.55
C LEU A 31 -0.35 -8.80 -7.98
N ILE A 32 0.89 -8.30 -8.13
CA ILE A 32 1.45 -7.93 -9.44
C ILE A 32 1.64 -9.16 -10.33
N ASP A 33 1.91 -10.32 -9.72
CA ASP A 33 2.13 -11.56 -10.46
C ASP A 33 0.80 -12.27 -10.83
N VAL A 34 -0.25 -12.10 -10.02
CA VAL A 34 -1.56 -12.78 -10.21
C VAL A 34 -2.55 -11.94 -11.00
N VAL A 35 -2.58 -10.62 -10.82
CA VAL A 35 -3.59 -9.73 -11.39
C VAL A 35 -2.98 -8.92 -12.54
N SER A 36 -3.73 -8.74 -13.63
CA SER A 36 -3.24 -7.90 -14.75
C SER A 36 -3.02 -6.46 -14.31
N LYS A 37 -1.92 -5.87 -14.77
CA LYS A 37 -1.50 -4.50 -14.48
C LYS A 37 -2.60 -3.47 -14.72
N ASP A 38 -3.46 -3.66 -15.71
CA ASP A 38 -4.54 -2.71 -16.04
C ASP A 38 -5.54 -2.51 -14.89
N LYS A 39 -5.65 -3.48 -13.98
CA LYS A 39 -6.57 -3.43 -12.84
C LYS A 39 -6.01 -2.63 -11.66
N HIS A 40 -4.71 -2.76 -11.38
CA HIS A 40 -4.08 -2.19 -10.18
C HIS A 40 -3.01 -1.12 -10.45
N LEU A 41 -2.50 -1.03 -11.69
CA LEU A 41 -1.48 -0.08 -12.18
C LEU A 41 -0.11 -0.11 -11.47
N LEU A 42 0.06 -0.95 -10.44
CA LEU A 42 1.35 -1.24 -9.81
C LEU A 42 2.33 -1.98 -10.74
N THR A 43 3.62 -1.77 -10.47
CA THR A 43 4.75 -2.43 -11.12
C THR A 43 5.78 -2.75 -10.05
N LYS A 44 6.65 -3.73 -10.29
CA LYS A 44 7.67 -4.16 -9.30
C LYS A 44 8.60 -3.01 -8.89
N SER A 45 8.84 -2.04 -9.77
CA SER A 45 9.60 -0.83 -9.47
C SER A 45 8.99 0.03 -8.36
N HIS A 46 7.65 0.10 -8.24
CA HIS A 46 6.99 0.86 -7.18
C HIS A 46 7.22 0.22 -5.79
N LEU A 47 7.45 -1.09 -5.74
CA LEU A 47 7.73 -1.85 -4.52
C LEU A 47 9.23 -1.94 -4.18
N LYS A 48 10.13 -1.39 -5.01
CA LYS A 48 11.55 -1.33 -4.67
C LYS A 48 11.81 -0.25 -3.61
N SER A 49 12.47 -0.63 -2.53
CA SER A 49 12.84 0.24 -1.41
C SER A 49 14.02 1.18 -1.72
N ASP A 50 14.71 0.97 -2.84
CA ASP A 50 15.87 1.75 -3.30
C ASP A 50 15.50 3.22 -3.58
N ASP A 51 14.38 3.44 -4.29
CA ASP A 51 13.88 4.78 -4.59
C ASP A 51 13.00 5.31 -3.45
N LYS A 52 13.66 5.90 -2.45
CA LYS A 52 13.03 6.53 -1.28
C LYS A 52 12.25 7.81 -1.59
N MET A 53 12.40 8.38 -2.80
CA MET A 53 11.71 9.60 -3.22
C MET A 53 10.54 9.33 -4.18
N ASN A 54 10.22 8.06 -4.47
CA ASN A 54 9.05 7.72 -5.27
C ASN A 54 7.75 7.93 -4.48
N PHE A 55 7.27 9.17 -4.48
CA PHE A 55 6.02 9.59 -3.85
C PHE A 55 4.80 9.06 -4.63
N ASP A 56 4.90 9.02 -5.96
CA ASP A 56 3.86 8.50 -6.86
C ASP A 56 3.60 7.01 -6.61
N ALA A 57 4.64 6.23 -6.28
CA ALA A 57 4.49 4.84 -5.86
C ALA A 57 3.62 4.70 -4.59
N VAL A 58 3.73 5.62 -3.63
CA VAL A 58 2.94 5.56 -2.40
C VAL A 58 1.45 5.73 -2.71
N GLU A 59 1.11 6.74 -3.51
CA GLU A 59 -0.29 7.02 -3.88
C GLU A 59 -0.91 5.88 -4.69
N LYS A 60 -0.14 5.29 -5.59
CA LYS A 60 -0.57 4.10 -6.34
C LYS A 60 -0.77 2.88 -5.42
N MET A 61 0.13 2.64 -4.48
CA MET A 61 0.05 1.51 -3.54
C MET A 61 -1.19 1.58 -2.65
N VAL A 62 -1.56 2.77 -2.18
CA VAL A 62 -2.74 2.95 -1.32
C VAL A 62 -4.03 3.13 -2.10
N SER A 63 -3.97 3.11 -3.44
CA SER A 63 -5.16 3.33 -4.27
C SER A 63 -6.24 2.28 -4.02
N GLU A 64 -7.50 2.69 -4.14
CA GLU A 64 -8.65 1.80 -3.99
C GLU A 64 -8.58 0.59 -4.94
N LYS A 65 -8.05 0.80 -6.16
CA LYS A 65 -7.82 -0.27 -7.15
C LYS A 65 -6.93 -1.38 -6.61
N VAL A 66 -5.85 -1.04 -5.91
CA VAL A 66 -4.94 -2.00 -5.28
C VAL A 66 -5.63 -2.70 -4.12
N GLN A 67 -6.34 -1.95 -3.27
CA GLN A 67 -7.08 -2.51 -2.13
C GLN A 67 -8.15 -3.52 -2.57
N VAL A 68 -8.92 -3.21 -3.61
CA VAL A 68 -9.92 -4.12 -4.20
C VAL A 68 -9.24 -5.33 -4.82
N SER A 69 -8.14 -5.14 -5.54
CA SER A 69 -7.45 -6.24 -6.23
C SER A 69 -6.74 -7.20 -5.26
N LEU A 70 -6.36 -6.74 -4.05
CA LEU A 70 -5.81 -7.60 -2.99
C LEU A 70 -6.78 -8.69 -2.53
N SER A 71 -8.09 -8.55 -2.75
CA SER A 71 -9.05 -9.62 -2.46
C SER A 71 -8.77 -10.94 -3.20
N CYS A 72 -8.00 -10.89 -4.29
CA CYS A 72 -7.54 -12.09 -5.01
C CYS A 72 -6.29 -12.75 -4.41
N VAL A 73 -5.64 -12.11 -3.42
CA VAL A 73 -4.43 -12.60 -2.75
C VAL A 73 -4.83 -13.15 -1.37
N PRO A 74 -4.50 -14.42 -1.04
CA PRO A 74 -4.86 -15.03 0.23
C PRO A 74 -4.15 -14.35 1.41
N ASN A 75 -4.82 -14.30 2.57
CA ASN A 75 -4.31 -13.71 3.82
C ASN A 75 -3.90 -12.22 3.72
N SER A 76 -4.37 -11.51 2.70
CA SER A 76 -4.02 -10.12 2.44
C SER A 76 -4.83 -9.11 3.27
N GLU A 77 -5.79 -9.55 4.09
CA GLU A 77 -6.76 -8.67 4.79
C GLU A 77 -6.07 -7.63 5.67
N GLY A 78 -5.01 -8.05 6.39
CA GLY A 78 -4.19 -7.13 7.18
C GLY A 78 -3.53 -6.06 6.33
N THR A 79 -3.01 -6.45 5.16
CA THR A 79 -2.35 -5.53 4.23
C THR A 79 -3.34 -4.57 3.61
N THR A 80 -4.51 -5.05 3.20
CA THR A 80 -5.62 -4.21 2.72
C THR A 80 -6.04 -3.19 3.77
N ALA A 81 -6.21 -3.61 5.03
CA ALA A 81 -6.53 -2.72 6.14
C ALA A 81 -5.43 -1.67 6.37
N TYR A 82 -4.16 -2.07 6.33
CA TYR A 82 -3.02 -1.15 6.47
C TYR A 82 -3.01 -0.09 5.37
N LEU A 83 -3.22 -0.49 4.11
CA LEU A 83 -3.26 0.43 2.98
C LEU A 83 -4.43 1.40 3.10
N LYS A 84 -5.60 0.94 3.54
CA LYS A 84 -6.77 1.78 3.79
C LYS A 84 -6.53 2.81 4.90
N ILE A 85 -5.95 2.39 6.02
CA ILE A 85 -5.58 3.31 7.10
C ILE A 85 -4.55 4.33 6.60
N THR A 86 -3.57 3.88 5.83
CA THR A 86 -2.56 4.75 5.22
C THR A 86 -3.21 5.77 4.29
N GLN A 87 -4.15 5.35 3.44
CA GLN A 87 -4.91 6.25 2.57
C GLN A 87 -5.67 7.30 3.37
N LEU A 88 -6.43 6.90 4.40
CA LEU A 88 -7.19 7.83 5.24
C LEU A 88 -6.31 8.85 5.95
N ILE A 89 -5.14 8.41 6.46
CA ILE A 89 -4.15 9.30 7.05
C ILE A 89 -3.66 10.30 5.98
N LEU A 90 -3.29 9.82 4.80
CA LEU A 90 -2.83 10.68 3.72
C LEU A 90 -3.89 11.70 3.34
N ASP A 91 -5.13 11.28 3.13
CA ASP A 91 -6.25 12.16 2.80
C ASP A 91 -6.49 13.21 3.88
N ALA A 92 -6.47 12.81 5.17
CA ALA A 92 -6.66 13.74 6.29
C ALA A 92 -5.57 14.83 6.38
N PHE A 93 -4.33 14.51 5.99
CA PHE A 93 -3.23 15.48 6.00
C PHE A 93 -3.06 16.26 4.70
N LEU A 94 -3.65 15.79 3.59
CA LEU A 94 -3.45 16.34 2.25
C LEU A 94 -4.67 17.07 1.68
N LYS A 95 -5.89 16.69 2.08
CA LYS A 95 -7.06 17.54 1.85
C LYS A 95 -6.87 18.82 2.65
N LYS A 96 -6.52 19.88 1.94
CA LYS A 96 -6.36 21.22 2.49
C LYS A 96 -7.68 21.99 2.57
N ASP A 97 -8.78 21.36 2.16
CA ASP A 97 -10.10 21.97 2.17
C ASP A 97 -10.83 21.66 3.48
N LEU A 98 -10.76 22.65 4.38
CA LEU A 98 -11.89 23.07 5.19
C LEU A 98 -12.91 23.73 4.25
N ASP A 99 -13.52 22.96 3.35
CA ASP A 99 -14.70 23.46 2.65
C ASP A 99 -15.88 23.39 3.63
N THR A 100 -16.28 24.58 4.09
CA THR A 100 -17.50 24.86 4.86
C THR A 100 -18.70 24.85 3.92
#